data_AF-A0AAW9SC11-F1
#
_entry.id   AF-A0AAW9SC11-F1
#
_cell.length_a   1.000
_cell.length_b   1.000
_cell.length_c   1.000
_cell.angle_alpha   90.00
_cell.angle_beta   90.00
_cell.angle_gamma   90.00
#
_symmetry.space_group_name_H-M   'P 1'
#
loop_
_entity.id
_entity.type
_entity.pdbx_description
1 polymer ?
#
loop_
_entity_poly.entity_id
_entity_poly.type
_entity_poly.pdbx_seq_one_letter_code
_entity_poly.pdbx_strand_id
1 'polypeptide(L)'
;MTGFSLGKVFIFIWKTEPQYIMHRKRLCIYPKDVQLITQKSEKTTRKLLHQMRDYFHKEPHQLVAVSEFCAYTGLKDEEVKKAIGL
;
A
#
# COMPACT_ATOMS: atom_id res chain seq x y z
N MET A 1 -22.24 15.86 59.29
CA MET A 1 -20.83 16.17 58.97
C MET A 1 -20.46 15.40 57.71
N THR A 2 -20.49 16.15 56.62
CA THR A 2 -20.00 15.91 55.25
C THR A 2 -19.41 14.53 54.94
N GLY A 3 -20.21 13.70 54.28
CA GLY A 3 -19.69 12.74 53.30
C GLY A 3 -19.58 13.44 51.95
N PHE A 4 -18.40 13.40 51.33
CA PHE A 4 -18.29 13.37 49.87
C PHE A 4 -16.94 12.76 49.50
N SER A 5 -17.01 11.55 48.97
CA SER A 5 -15.87 10.78 48.46
C SER A 5 -15.26 11.54 47.27
N LEU A 6 -14.00 11.97 47.42
CA LEU A 6 -13.14 12.43 46.34
C LEU A 6 -12.70 11.23 45.50
N GLY A 7 -13.64 10.67 44.75
CA GLY A 7 -13.37 9.67 43.74
C GLY A 7 -14.10 10.06 42.47
N LYS A 8 -13.37 10.10 41.36
CA LYS A 8 -13.89 10.03 39.97
C LYS A 8 -14.34 11.34 39.30
N VAL A 9 -13.57 12.43 39.40
CA VAL A 9 -13.70 13.56 38.44
C VAL A 9 -12.54 13.64 37.45
N PHE A 10 -11.45 12.88 37.66
CA PHE A 10 -10.25 12.98 36.82
C PHE A 10 -10.20 11.99 35.63
N ILE A 11 -11.25 11.19 35.42
CA ILE A 11 -11.29 10.13 34.38
C ILE A 11 -12.06 10.58 33.11
N PHE A 12 -12.68 11.77 33.11
CA PHE A 12 -13.70 12.11 32.11
C PHE A 12 -13.23 13.06 30.98
N ILE A 13 -11.94 13.35 30.83
CA ILE A 13 -11.45 14.18 29.70
C ILE A 13 -10.11 13.64 29.15
N TRP A 14 -10.04 12.37 28.74
CA TRP A 14 -8.90 11.87 27.92
C TRP A 14 -9.28 10.71 26.97
N LYS A 15 -10.56 10.51 26.62
CA LYS A 15 -10.99 9.35 25.81
C LYS A 15 -11.42 9.68 24.37
N THR A 16 -10.68 10.53 23.66
CA THR A 16 -10.80 10.63 22.20
C THR A 16 -9.48 11.08 21.59
N GLU A 17 -8.49 10.19 21.57
CA GLU A 17 -7.47 10.24 20.52
C GLU A 17 -8.15 9.80 19.21
N PRO A 18 -8.22 10.62 18.16
CA PRO A 18 -8.62 10.11 16.86
C PRO A 18 -7.52 9.17 16.38
N GLN A 19 -7.83 7.86 16.28
CA GLN A 19 -6.95 6.88 15.64
C GLN A 19 -6.79 7.26 14.17
N TYR A 20 -5.80 8.08 13.85
CA TYR A 20 -5.48 8.45 12.48
C TYR A 20 -4.78 7.26 11.81
N ILE A 21 -5.58 6.32 11.32
CA ILE A 21 -5.08 5.20 10.52
C ILE A 21 -4.70 5.78 9.15
N MET A 22 -3.45 6.18 9.00
CA MET A 22 -2.84 6.46 7.70
C MET A 22 -2.72 5.17 6.89
N HIS A 23 -3.81 4.72 6.28
CA HIS A 23 -3.78 3.70 5.23
C HIS A 23 -3.07 4.30 4.01
N ARG A 24 -1.74 4.23 3.99
CA ARG A 24 -0.94 4.64 2.82
C ARG A 24 -1.19 3.66 1.68
N LYS A 25 -2.19 3.95 0.84
CA LYS A 25 -2.43 3.23 -0.41
C LYS A 25 -1.23 3.42 -1.34
N ARG A 26 -0.54 2.33 -1.69
CA ARG A 26 0.58 2.37 -2.65
C ARG A 26 -0.02 2.45 -4.06
N LEU A 27 0.39 3.45 -4.84
CA LEU A 27 -0.07 3.64 -6.23
C LEU A 27 0.87 3.00 -7.26
N CYS A 28 2.16 2.90 -6.90
CA CYS A 28 3.21 2.38 -7.77
C CYS A 28 3.56 0.94 -7.39
N ILE A 29 3.96 0.15 -8.38
CA ILE A 29 4.41 -1.23 -8.19
C ILE A 29 5.94 -1.29 -8.15
N TYR A 30 6.48 -2.08 -7.22
CA TYR A 30 7.93 -2.23 -7.05
C TYR A 30 8.40 -3.62 -7.49
N PRO A 31 9.71 -3.80 -7.75
CA PRO A 31 10.25 -5.11 -8.11
C PRO A 31 9.87 -6.23 -7.13
N LYS A 32 9.82 -5.95 -5.82
CA LYS A 32 9.42 -6.95 -4.82
C LYS A 32 7.96 -7.40 -4.97
N ASP A 33 7.08 -6.47 -5.31
CA ASP A 33 5.65 -6.74 -5.54
C ASP A 33 5.47 -7.61 -6.79
N VAL A 34 6.12 -7.22 -7.90
CA VAL A 34 6.11 -7.98 -9.15
C VAL A 34 6.71 -9.37 -8.96
N GLN A 35 7.76 -9.50 -8.15
CA GLN A 35 8.38 -10.79 -7.83
C GLN A 35 7.40 -11.70 -7.09
N LEU A 36 6.68 -11.15 -6.10
CA LEU A 36 5.66 -11.88 -5.36
C LEU A 36 4.52 -12.35 -6.26
N ILE A 37 4.01 -11.47 -7.13
CA ILE A 37 2.88 -11.76 -8.02
C ILE A 37 3.27 -12.78 -9.09
N THR A 38 4.44 -12.62 -9.71
CA THR A 38 4.85 -13.43 -10.87
C THR A 38 5.64 -14.69 -10.50
N GLN A 39 6.11 -14.80 -9.25
CA GLN A 39 7.03 -15.84 -8.76
C GLN A 39 8.31 -16.00 -9.61
N LYS A 40 8.73 -14.92 -10.27
CA LYS A 40 9.96 -14.90 -11.09
C LYS A 40 11.17 -14.51 -10.25
N SER A 41 12.36 -14.70 -10.79
CA SER A 41 13.58 -14.19 -10.16
C SER A 41 13.67 -12.67 -10.25
N GLU A 42 14.38 -12.04 -9.32
CA GLU A 42 14.56 -10.58 -9.28
C GLU A 42 15.09 -10.01 -10.60
N LYS A 43 16.06 -10.69 -11.25
CA LYS A 43 16.59 -10.29 -12.57
C LYS A 43 15.49 -10.22 -13.63
N THR A 44 14.64 -11.24 -13.69
CA THR A 44 13.54 -11.31 -14.65
C THR A 44 12.50 -10.23 -14.37
N THR A 45 12.22 -9.99 -13.10
CA THR A 45 11.32 -8.93 -12.66
C THR A 45 11.80 -7.54 -13.05
N ARG A 46 13.09 -7.22 -12.86
CA ARG A 46 13.66 -5.94 -13.30
C ARG A 46 13.54 -5.78 -14.82
N LYS A 47 13.81 -6.85 -15.59
CA LYS A 47 13.62 -6.85 -17.04
C LYS A 47 12.16 -6.57 -17.43
N LEU A 48 11.21 -7.22 -16.76
CA LEU A 48 9.78 -7.02 -17.00
C LEU A 48 9.36 -5.57 -16.73
N LEU A 49 9.84 -4.96 -15.64
CA LEU A 49 9.58 -3.54 -15.35
C LEU A 49 10.24 -2.58 -16.34
N HIS A 50 11.38 -2.94 -16.93
CA HIS A 50 11.94 -2.18 -18.05
C HIS A 50 11.03 -2.28 -19.28
N GLN A 51 10.63 -3.49 -19.67
CA GLN A 51 9.74 -3.72 -20.80
C GLN A 51 8.40 -2.98 -20.66
N MET A 52 7.84 -2.93 -19.44
CA MET A 52 6.62 -2.16 -19.16
C MET A 52 6.84 -0.65 -19.35
N ARG A 53 7.96 -0.10 -18.87
CA ARG A 53 8.28 1.32 -19.09
C ARG A 53 8.44 1.64 -20.56
N ASP A 54 9.12 0.78 -21.31
CA ASP A 54 9.30 0.93 -22.75
C ASP A 54 7.94 0.85 -23.48
N TYR A 55 7.07 -0.09 -23.09
CA TYR A 55 5.73 -0.27 -23.65
C TYR A 55 4.83 0.96 -23.43
N PHE A 56 4.91 1.60 -22.26
CA PHE A 56 4.15 2.80 -21.94
C PHE A 56 4.88 4.11 -22.32
N HIS A 57 6.01 4.02 -23.03
CA HIS A 57 6.84 5.18 -23.42
C HIS A 57 7.17 6.10 -22.23
N LYS A 58 7.48 5.52 -21.08
CA LYS A 58 7.79 6.26 -19.86
C LYS A 58 9.23 6.75 -19.85
N GLU A 59 9.41 7.93 -19.26
CA GLU A 59 10.73 8.47 -18.97
C GLU A 59 11.46 7.63 -17.90
N PRO A 60 12.80 7.62 -17.85
CA PRO A 60 13.56 6.76 -16.93
C PRO A 60 13.24 6.95 -15.45
N HIS A 61 12.80 8.15 -15.07
CA HIS A 61 12.44 8.53 -13.71
C HIS A 61 10.97 8.20 -13.36
N GLN A 62 10.15 7.85 -14.34
CA GLN A 62 8.73 7.55 -14.14
C GLN A 62 8.54 6.13 -13.62
N LEU A 63 7.62 6.00 -12.67
CA LEU A 63 7.25 4.73 -12.07
C LEU A 63 6.14 4.05 -12.85
N VAL A 64 6.03 2.73 -12.66
CA VAL A 64 4.92 1.92 -13.16
C VAL A 64 3.84 1.88 -12.09
N ALA A 65 2.61 2.27 -12.46
CA ALA A 65 1.44 2.17 -11.60
C ALA A 65 0.93 0.72 -11.52
N VAL A 66 0.21 0.40 -10.45
CA VAL A 66 -0.44 -0.93 -10.31
C VAL A 66 -1.43 -1.17 -11.47
N SER A 67 -2.17 -0.14 -11.89
CA SER A 67 -3.09 -0.22 -13.02
C SER A 67 -2.39 -0.54 -14.34
N GLU A 68 -1.23 0.07 -14.60
CA GLU A 68 -0.41 -0.17 -15.80
C GLU A 68 0.15 -1.58 -15.81
N PHE A 69 0.59 -2.07 -14.65
CA PHE A 69 1.00 -3.47 -14.50
C PHE A 69 -0.15 -4.43 -14.81
N CYS A 70 -1.36 -4.17 -14.30
CA CYS A 70 -2.54 -4.98 -14.58
C CYS A 70 -2.91 -4.94 -16.06
N ALA A 71 -2.88 -3.76 -16.68
CA ALA A 71 -3.14 -3.58 -18.11
C ALA A 71 -2.13 -4.35 -18.98
N TYR A 72 -0.85 -4.35 -18.60
CA TYR A 72 0.20 -5.07 -19.34
C TYR A 72 0.14 -6.58 -19.16
N THR A 73 -0.16 -7.06 -17.94
CA THR A 73 -0.15 -8.50 -17.61
C THR A 73 -1.47 -9.20 -17.84
N GLY A 74 -2.57 -8.45 -17.98
CA GLY A 74 -3.94 -8.98 -18.04
C GLY A 74 -4.48 -9.46 -16.69
N LEU A 75 -3.77 -9.21 -15.59
CA LEU A 75 -4.21 -9.57 -14.24
C LEU A 75 -5.28 -8.61 -13.73
N LYS A 76 -6.18 -9.10 -12.88
CA LYS A 76 -7.20 -8.27 -12.25
C LYS A 76 -6.59 -7.42 -11.14
N ASP A 77 -6.94 -6.14 -11.13
CA ASP A 77 -6.45 -5.16 -10.16
C ASP A 77 -6.75 -5.57 -8.70
N GLU A 78 -7.91 -6.17 -8.44
CA GLU A 78 -8.27 -6.67 -7.11
C GLU A 78 -7.37 -7.81 -6.62
N GLU A 79 -7.04 -8.76 -7.51
CA GLU A 79 -6.17 -9.90 -7.17
C GLU A 79 -4.74 -9.43 -6.90
N VAL A 80 -4.26 -8.48 -7.71
CA VAL A 80 -2.94 -7.87 -7.55
C VAL A 80 -2.86 -7.11 -6.23
N LYS A 81 -3.84 -6.27 -5.91
CA LYS A 81 -3.91 -5.51 -4.65
C LYS A 81 -3.93 -6.45 -3.43
N LYS A 82 -4.76 -7.49 -3.49
CA LYS A 82 -4.82 -8.53 -2.44
C LYS A 82 -3.47 -9.22 -2.23
N ALA A 83 -2.75 -9.53 -3.30
CA ALA A 83 -1.45 -10.19 -3.22
C ALA A 83 -0.38 -9.33 -2.51
N ILE A 84 -0.43 -8.01 -2.69
CA ILE A 84 0.58 -7.07 -2.17
C ILE A 84 0.15 -6.36 -0.86
N GLY A 85 -1.00 -6.74 -0.30
CA GLY A 85 -1.53 -6.20 0.95
C GLY A 85 -2.06 -4.77 0.83
N LEU A 86 -2.65 -4.44 -0.32
CA LEU A 86 -3.31 -3.14 -0.60
C LEU A 86 -4.83 -3.20 -0.52
#